data_AF-A0A3M5TM94-F1
#
_entry.id   AF-A0A3M5TM94-F1
#
_cell.length_a   1.000
_cell.length_b   1.000
_cell.length_c   1.000
_cell.angle_alpha   90.00
_cell.angle_beta   90.00
_cell.angle_gamma   90.00
#
_symmetry.space_group_name_H-M   'P 1'
#
loop_
_entity.id
_entity.type
_entity.pdbx_description
1 polymer ?
#
loop_
_entity_poly.entity_id
_entity_poly.type
_entity_poly.pdbx_seq_one_letter_code
_entity_poly.pdbx_strand_id
1 'polypeptide(L)' 'PDTLPPDWREEPAPQATASFGDAWLASGQSLALAVPSVIIPRESNYLLNARHPEFQAVVAKARELEFVVDPRLE' A
#
# COMPACT_ATOMS: atom_id res chain seq x y z
N PRO A 1 -1.81 13.07 10.62
CA PRO A 1 -0.80 12.74 9.59
C PRO A 1 0.23 11.81 10.21
N ASP A 2 0.15 10.52 9.88
CA ASP A 2 1.11 9.55 10.38
C ASP A 2 2.42 9.78 9.63
N THR A 3 3.39 10.35 10.34
CA THR A 3 4.69 10.73 9.79
C THR A 3 5.46 9.44 9.48
N LEU A 4 5.81 9.26 8.20
CA LEU A 4 6.65 8.14 7.79
C LEU A 4 8.03 8.20 8.48
N PRO A 5 8.69 7.04 8.66
CA PRO A 5 10.09 7.00 9.12
C PRO A 5 10.99 7.91 8.27
N PRO A 6 11.97 8.62 8.84
CA PRO A 6 12.80 9.59 8.10
C PRO A 6 13.60 8.95 6.95
N ASP A 7 13.96 7.68 7.11
CA ASP A 7 14.71 6.82 6.19
C ASP A 7 13.83 6.10 5.16
N TRP A 8 12.51 6.35 5.11
CA TRP A 8 11.57 5.53 4.34
C TRP A 8 11.88 5.37 2.85
N ARG A 9 12.72 6.25 2.28
CA ARG A 9 13.14 6.25 0.87
C ARG A 9 14.42 5.47 0.58
N GLU A 10 15.08 4.91 1.59
CA GLU A 10 16.37 4.21 1.40
C GLU A 10 16.21 2.84 0.71
N GLU A 11 17.28 2.41 0.05
CA GLU A 11 17.41 1.11 -0.60
C GLU A 11 18.64 0.39 -0.02
N PRO A 12 18.50 -0.80 0.59
CA PRO A 12 17.28 -1.60 0.72
C PRO A 12 16.21 -0.98 1.64
N ALA A 13 14.95 -1.36 1.42
CA ALA A 13 13.82 -0.87 2.21
C ALA A 13 14.07 -1.05 3.72
N PRO A 14 14.04 0.04 4.52
CA PRO A 14 14.35 -0.06 5.95
C PRO A 14 13.30 -0.85 6.72
N GLN A 15 13.72 -1.57 7.77
CA GLN A 15 12.82 -2.29 8.68
C GLN A 15 11.76 -1.36 9.30
N ALA A 16 12.09 -0.08 9.51
CA ALA A 16 11.17 0.90 10.07
C ALA A 16 9.90 1.08 9.21
N THR A 17 10.00 0.94 7.88
CA THR A 17 8.84 1.03 6.99
C THR A 17 7.88 -0.15 7.18
N ALA A 18 8.41 -1.35 7.41
CA ALA A 18 7.61 -2.53 7.72
C ALA A 18 6.93 -2.38 9.10
N SER A 19 7.67 -1.97 10.13
CA SER A 19 7.11 -1.76 11.47
C SER A 19 6.01 -0.68 11.50
N PHE A 20 6.15 0.36 10.68
CA PHE A 20 5.10 1.37 10.49
C PHE A 20 3.83 0.74 9.88
N GLY A 21 3.98 -0.07 8.83
CA GLY A 21 2.86 -0.78 8.20
C GLY A 21 2.18 -1.78 9.14
N ASP A 22 2.96 -2.50 9.94
CA ASP A 22 2.44 -3.44 10.95
C ASP A 22 1.62 -2.75 12.02
N ALA A 23 2.09 -1.59 12.52
CA ALA A 23 1.38 -0.80 13.50
C ALA A 23 0.03 -0.29 12.96
N TRP A 24 0.01 0.21 11.71
CA TRP A 24 -1.23 0.60 11.04
C TRP A 24 -2.18 -0.59 10.83
N LEU A 25 -1.67 -1.74 10.38
CA LEU A 25 -2.49 -2.93 10.14
C LEU A 25 -3.11 -3.45 11.45
N ALA A 26 -2.35 -3.43 12.54
CA ALA A 26 -2.80 -3.84 13.87
C ALA A 26 -3.83 -2.88 14.48
N SER A 27 -3.75 -1.58 14.17
CA SER A 27 -4.70 -0.60 14.69
C SER A 27 -6.10 -0.77 14.10
N GLY A 28 -6.20 -1.29 12.87
CA GLY A 28 -7.48 -1.47 12.18
C GLY A 28 -8.25 -0.17 11.94
N GLN A 29 -7.58 0.99 12.03
CA GLN A 29 -8.21 2.31 12.05
C GLN A 29 -8.78 2.76 10.70
N SER A 30 -8.32 2.15 9.60
CA SER A 30 -8.79 2.49 8.26
C SER A 30 -8.77 1.28 7.32
N LEU A 31 -9.59 1.35 6.27
CA LEU A 31 -9.59 0.38 5.18
C LEU A 31 -8.30 0.45 4.36
N ALA A 32 -7.77 1.65 4.16
CA ALA A 32 -6.62 1.89 3.31
C ALA A 32 -5.62 2.85 3.95
N LEU A 33 -4.35 2.68 3.59
CA LEU A 33 -3.26 3.59 3.90
C LEU A 33 -2.64 4.09 2.61
N ALA A 34 -2.67 5.40 2.40
CA ALA A 34 -1.94 6.04 1.32
C ALA A 34 -0.49 6.26 1.77
N VAL A 35 0.46 5.71 1.01
CA VAL A 35 1.89 5.95 1.19
C VAL A 35 2.49 6.51 -0.10
N PRO A 36 3.43 7.46 -0.02
CA PRO A 36 4.10 7.97 -1.21
C PRO A 36 4.86 6.86 -1.93
N SER A 37 4.86 6.89 -3.26
CA SER A 37 5.71 6.00 -4.06
C SER A 37 7.16 6.42 -3.90
N VAL A 38 8.05 5.45 -3.62
CA VAL A 38 9.51 5.69 -3.56
C VAL A 38 10.08 5.98 -4.96
N ILE A 39 9.46 5.43 -6.01
CA ILE A 39 9.91 5.57 -7.39
C ILE A 39 9.40 6.88 -8.02
N ILE A 40 8.13 7.21 -7.81
CA ILE A 40 7.50 8.40 -8.39
C ILE A 40 7.00 9.30 -7.24
N PRO A 41 7.77 10.34 -6.83
CA PRO A 41 7.48 11.11 -5.61
C PRO A 41 6.13 11.87 -5.58
N ARG A 42 5.47 12.00 -6.74
CA ARG A 42 4.17 12.67 -6.88
C ARG A 42 2.98 11.69 -6.83
N GLU A 43 3.26 10.40 -6.79
CA GLU A 43 2.24 9.35 -6.75
C GLU A 43 2.18 8.70 -5.37
N SER A 44 1.07 8.01 -5.12
CA SER A 44 0.86 7.25 -3.89
C SER A 44 0.49 5.81 -4.22
N ASN A 45 1.08 4.89 -3.46
CA ASN A 45 0.63 3.51 -3.37
C ASN A 45 -0.42 3.42 -2.25
N TYR A 46 -1.36 2.50 -2.42
CA TYR A 46 -2.39 2.24 -1.41
C TYR A 46 -2.24 0.82 -0.88
N LEU A 47 -2.09 0.70 0.43
CA LEU A 47 -2.19 -0.58 1.12
C LEU A 47 -3.64 -0.77 1.56
N LEU A 48 -4.24 -1.92 1.24
CA LEU A 48 -5.60 -2.28 1.66
C LEU A 48 -5.56 -3.26 2.81
N ASN A 49 -6.31 -2.97 3.88
CA ASN A 49 -6.45 -3.86 5.02
C ASN A 49 -7.56 -4.88 4.75
N ALA A 50 -7.17 -6.10 4.38
CA ALA A 50 -8.11 -7.20 4.11
C ALA A 50 -8.94 -7.62 5.33
N ARG A 51 -8.52 -7.26 6.55
CA ARG A 51 -9.24 -7.55 7.81
C ARG A 51 -10.23 -6.44 8.19
N HIS A 52 -10.23 -5.31 7.49
CA HIS A 52 -11.14 -4.21 7.79
C HIS A 52 -12.59 -4.57 7.39
N PRO A 53 -13.62 -4.23 8.20
CA PRO A 53 -15.02 -4.60 7.91
C PRO A 53 -15.53 -4.14 6.54
N GLU A 54 -15.03 -3.01 6.04
CA GLU A 54 -15.43 -2.46 4.73
C GLU A 54 -14.75 -3.13 3.53
N PHE A 55 -13.71 -3.95 3.74
CA PHE A 55 -12.92 -4.53 2.65
C PHE A 55 -13.77 -5.36 1.69
N GLN A 56 -14.64 -6.21 2.24
CA GLN A 56 -15.50 -7.08 1.44
C GLN A 56 -16.47 -6.28 0.55
N ALA A 57 -17.01 -5.17 1.06
CA ALA A 57 -17.93 -4.31 0.31
C ALA A 57 -17.24 -3.59 -0.86
N VAL A 58 -15.94 -3.29 -0.74
CA VAL A 58 -15.14 -2.69 -1.82
C VAL A 58 -14.76 -3.73 -2.87
N VAL A 59 -14.24 -4.89 -2.45
CA VAL A 59 -13.86 -5.96 -3.38
C VAL A 59 -15.05 -6.50 -4.16
N ALA A 60 -16.24 -6.58 -3.54
CA ALA A 60 -17.46 -7.00 -4.24
C ALA A 60 -17.88 -6.07 -5.40
N LYS A 61 -17.37 -4.83 -5.43
CA LYS A 61 -17.60 -3.86 -6.51
C LYS A 61 -16.44 -3.78 -7.51
N ALA A 62 -15.34 -4.50 -7.25
CA ALA A 62 -14.19 -4.51 -8.14
C ALA A 62 -14.54 -5.24 -9.43
N ARG A 63 -14.00 -4.73 -10.54
CA ARG A 63 -14.08 -5.37 -11.85
C ARG A 63 -12.72 -5.93 -12.18
N GLU A 64 -12.66 -7.23 -12.47
CA GLU A 64 -11.47 -7.84 -13.05
C GLU A 64 -11.28 -7.31 -14.48
N LEU A 65 -10.07 -6.85 -14.77
CA LEU A 65 -9.67 -6.41 -16.09
C LEU A 65 -8.64 -7.39 -16.61
N GLU A 66 -8.84 -7.85 -17.84
CA GLU A 66 -7.82 -8.62 -18.53
C GLU A 66 -6.61 -7.72 -18.78
N PHE A 67 -5.46 -8.12 -18.26
CA PHE A 67 -4.20 -7.41 -18.44
C PHE A 67 -3.20 -8.35 -19.09
N VAL A 68 -2.75 -8.00 -20.29
CA VAL A 68 -1.72 -8.73 -21.02
C VAL A 68 -0.42 -7.94 -20.85
N VAL A 69 0.53 -8.52 -20.11
CA VAL A 69 1.89 -7.97 -20.00
C VAL A 69 2.55 -8.01 -21.38
N ASP A 70 3.19 -6.92 -21.78
CA ASP A 70 3.97 -6.91 -23.02
C ASP A 70 5.14 -7.90 -22.88
N PRO A 71 5.31 -8.89 -23.78
CA PRO A 71 6.39 -9.88 -23.67
C PRO A 71 7.81 -9.31 -23.69
N ARG A 72 7.97 -8.03 -24.04
CA ARG A 72 9.27 -7.32 -24.00
C ARG A 72 9.59 -6.72 -22.63
N LEU A 73 8.62 -6.70 -21.72
CA LEU A 73 8.74 -6.19 -20.35
C LEU A 73 8.94 -7.31 -19.32
N GLU A 74 9.06 -8.56 -19.77
CA GLU A 74 9.51 -9.70 -18.96
C GLU A 74 11.03 -9.84 -18.93
#